data_AF-A0A2V8E276-F1
#
_entry.id   AF-A0A2V8E276-F1
#
_cell.length_a   1.000
_cell.length_b   1.000
_cell.length_c   1.000
_cell.angle_alpha   90.00
_cell.angle_beta   90.00
_cell.angle_gamma   90.00
#
_symmetry.space_group_name_H-M   'P 1'
#
loop_
_entity.id
_entity.type
_entity.pdbx_description
1 polymer ?
#
loop_
_entity_poly.entity_id
_entity_poly.type
_entity_poly.pdbx_seq_one_letter_code
_entity_poly.pdbx_strand_id
1 'polypeptide(L)'
;MSDDDDRARHLINVAAEAAQAGSLRDARGLLQRALATGPSVELKVRAWRTLADVTDDPAEKRECLENILLADPTDGLAQRDLAVLNGTLDPDDIIDPNRVSDGRDRGVAEPLAQDPSAALKEQMFTPATCPACGAGQLLYSPTAGALVCSHCGTRRPLTDRPMTERHAAAPARDFAVAMWTAKARRVPTAQPLLKCGQCGAGFVVKPGELSTRCFYCGSTATIQPSEGRDLLLPDAILPLNFTREEALRTVESVMDDETGSGLRERDVLGGYVPVWLLTFGGHIAWSGTARKQMGEMDRELETVRGTYTLSELVVPVFGTSRLHERTDIGPPQIDVNQAVPFNEEYLTGFPAESYDITLEQAAVAARPVAIDKTRAEVVASTTDEAVAVEISTNGLGIETFTLLLAPIWMTPMSGDRPPLVLNACTGQLYSRRQGLFDRLRRSLGIE
;
A
#
# COMPACT_ATOMS: atom_id res chain seq x y z
N MET A 1 37.64 -11.47 -11.10
CA MET A 1 37.25 -10.13 -11.61
C MET A 1 37.79 -10.04 -13.02
N SER A 2 36.96 -9.64 -13.99
CA SER A 2 37.34 -9.57 -15.41
C SER A 2 38.29 -8.39 -15.67
N ASP A 3 39.24 -8.52 -16.59
CA ASP A 3 40.11 -7.42 -17.06
C ASP A 3 39.27 -6.22 -17.56
N ASP A 4 38.07 -6.50 -18.07
CA ASP A 4 37.09 -5.50 -18.50
C ASP A 4 36.48 -4.68 -17.34
N ASP A 5 36.29 -5.30 -16.17
CA ASP A 5 35.74 -4.63 -14.98
C ASP A 5 36.78 -3.67 -14.38
N ASP A 6 38.05 -4.07 -14.36
CA ASP A 6 39.13 -3.23 -13.82
C ASP A 6 39.38 -2.03 -14.74
N ARG A 7 39.32 -2.23 -16.06
CA ARG A 7 39.38 -1.15 -17.04
C ARG A 7 38.20 -0.18 -16.93
N ALA A 8 36.98 -0.71 -16.80
CA ALA A 8 35.78 0.13 -16.61
C ALA A 8 35.85 0.93 -15.31
N ARG A 9 36.24 0.29 -14.20
CA ARG A 9 36.35 0.94 -12.89
C ARG A 9 37.38 2.08 -12.92
N HIS A 10 38.50 1.87 -13.59
CA HIS A 10 39.50 2.92 -13.78
C HIS A 10 38.92 4.11 -14.56
N LEU A 11 38.26 3.86 -15.69
CA LEU A 11 37.64 4.92 -16.51
C LEU A 11 36.57 5.71 -15.75
N ILE A 12 35.73 5.04 -14.96
CA ILE A 12 34.69 5.69 -14.14
C ILE A 12 35.32 6.60 -13.07
N ASN A 13 36.39 6.15 -12.41
CA ASN A 13 37.08 6.97 -11.41
C ASN A 13 37.71 8.23 -12.03
N VAL A 14 38.40 8.08 -13.16
CA VAL A 14 39.01 9.21 -13.88
C VAL A 14 37.94 10.17 -14.40
N ALA A 15 36.79 9.65 -14.84
CA ALA A 15 35.67 10.49 -15.25
C ALA A 15 35.10 11.31 -14.10
N ALA A 16 34.98 10.73 -12.90
CA ALA A 16 34.51 11.44 -11.71
C ALA A 16 35.47 12.57 -11.30
N GLU A 17 36.79 12.35 -11.39
CA GLU A 17 37.80 13.38 -11.15
C GLU A 17 37.71 14.51 -12.19
N ALA A 18 37.54 14.17 -13.47
CA ALA A 18 37.36 15.15 -14.55
C ALA A 18 36.07 15.98 -14.36
N ALA A 19 34.99 15.36 -13.90
CA ALA A 19 33.73 16.04 -13.59
C ALA A 19 33.89 17.03 -12.43
N GLN A 20 34.57 16.63 -11.35
CA GLN A 20 34.88 17.51 -10.22
C GLN A 20 35.77 18.69 -10.62
N ALA A 21 36.66 18.50 -11.60
CA ALA A 21 37.49 19.56 -12.18
C ALA A 21 36.74 20.48 -13.17
N GLY A 22 35.45 20.23 -13.44
CA GLY A 22 34.62 21.00 -14.38
C GLY A 22 34.77 20.60 -15.85
N SER A 23 35.54 19.56 -16.16
CA SER A 23 35.75 19.04 -17.52
C SER A 23 34.66 18.04 -17.93
N LEU A 24 33.41 18.50 -18.04
CA LEU A 24 32.23 17.64 -18.29
C LEU A 24 32.30 16.85 -19.60
N ARG A 25 32.86 17.45 -20.66
CA ARG A 25 33.01 16.79 -21.98
C ARG A 25 33.95 15.59 -21.93
N ASP A 26 35.06 15.73 -21.20
CA ASP A 26 36.05 14.66 -21.04
C ASP A 26 35.51 13.55 -20.13
N ALA A 27 34.82 13.93 -19.04
CA ALA A 27 34.12 12.99 -18.16
C ALA A 27 33.11 12.14 -18.94
N ARG A 28 32.26 12.76 -19.76
CA ARG A 28 31.30 12.07 -20.63
C ARG A 28 31.97 11.07 -21.58
N GLY A 29 33.03 11.49 -22.27
CA GLY A 29 33.76 10.61 -23.19
C GLY A 29 34.39 9.40 -22.49
N LEU A 30 34.87 9.56 -21.26
CA LEU A 30 35.42 8.47 -20.45
C LEU A 30 34.33 7.49 -19.99
N LEU A 31 33.14 7.99 -19.62
CA LEU A 31 32.01 7.15 -19.18
C LEU A 31 31.44 6.32 -20.33
N GLN A 32 31.28 6.90 -21.52
CA GLN A 32 30.84 6.16 -22.71
C GLN A 32 31.83 5.04 -23.06
N ARG A 33 33.14 5.29 -22.93
CA ARG A 33 34.17 4.26 -23.11
C ARG A 33 34.11 3.18 -22.03
N ALA A 34 33.78 3.54 -20.79
CA ALA A 34 33.61 2.58 -19.70
C ALA A 34 32.40 1.65 -19.95
N LEU A 35 31.28 2.19 -20.47
CA LEU A 35 30.11 1.39 -20.82
C LEU A 35 30.38 0.44 -21.99
N ALA A 36 31.21 0.86 -22.95
CA ALA A 36 31.58 0.06 -24.12
C ALA A 36 32.48 -1.15 -23.80
N THR A 37 33.10 -1.23 -22.62
CA THR A 37 33.87 -2.43 -22.23
C THR A 37 32.99 -3.61 -21.80
N GLY A 38 31.67 -3.43 -21.74
CA GLY A 38 30.74 -4.46 -21.29
C GLY A 38 30.89 -4.84 -19.81
N PRO A 39 30.98 -3.88 -18.87
CA PRO A 39 31.28 -4.19 -17.47
C PRO A 39 30.11 -4.87 -16.74
N SER A 40 30.38 -5.36 -15.53
CA SER A 40 29.37 -5.86 -14.60
C SER A 40 28.22 -4.88 -14.37
N VAL A 41 27.05 -5.40 -13.98
CA VAL A 41 25.82 -4.63 -13.77
C VAL A 41 26.03 -3.47 -12.79
N GLU A 42 26.74 -3.71 -11.68
CA GLU A 42 27.07 -2.69 -10.68
C GLU A 42 27.88 -1.52 -11.28
N LEU A 43 28.89 -1.82 -12.10
CA LEU A 43 29.71 -0.81 -12.76
C LEU A 43 28.95 -0.08 -13.87
N LYS A 44 28.02 -0.75 -14.56
CA LYS A 44 27.11 -0.10 -15.52
C LYS A 44 26.22 0.92 -14.82
N VAL A 45 25.56 0.54 -13.72
CA VAL A 45 24.71 1.44 -12.93
C VAL A 45 25.50 2.65 -12.46
N ARG A 46 26.71 2.43 -11.93
CA ARG A 46 27.60 3.51 -11.50
C ARG A 46 27.99 4.45 -12.65
N ALA A 47 28.35 3.90 -13.81
CA ALA A 47 28.71 4.70 -14.98
C ALA A 47 27.53 5.54 -15.50
N TRP A 48 26.34 4.94 -15.62
CA TRP A 48 25.12 5.64 -16.03
C TRP A 48 24.73 6.74 -15.06
N ARG A 49 24.87 6.51 -13.74
CA ARG A 49 24.63 7.54 -12.72
C ARG A 49 25.55 8.74 -12.90
N THR A 50 26.86 8.49 -12.97
CA THR A 50 27.82 9.57 -13.17
C THR A 50 27.57 10.30 -14.49
N LEU A 51 27.11 9.60 -15.53
CA LEU A 51 26.76 10.21 -16.81
C LEU A 51 25.51 11.12 -16.69
N ALA A 52 24.50 10.68 -15.94
CA ALA A 52 23.30 11.48 -15.65
C ALA A 52 23.59 12.75 -14.85
N ASP A 53 24.62 12.73 -13.99
CA ASP A 53 25.04 13.86 -13.18
C ASP A 53 25.83 14.91 -13.97
N VAL A 54 26.55 14.51 -15.03
CA VAL A 54 27.42 15.40 -15.83
C VAL A 54 26.79 15.89 -17.13
N THR A 55 25.59 15.40 -17.49
CA THR A 55 24.88 15.84 -18.69
C THR A 55 23.80 16.87 -18.36
N ASP A 56 23.78 17.96 -19.14
CA ASP A 56 22.74 19.00 -19.07
C ASP A 56 21.58 18.72 -20.04
N ASP A 57 21.71 17.73 -20.93
CA ASP A 57 20.66 17.37 -21.89
C ASP A 57 19.58 16.49 -21.22
N PRO A 58 18.32 16.96 -21.11
CA PRO A 58 17.25 16.20 -20.46
C PRO A 58 16.90 14.90 -21.20
N ALA A 59 17.14 14.80 -22.51
CA ALA A 59 16.91 13.57 -23.26
C ALA A 59 17.95 12.50 -22.91
N GLU A 60 19.23 12.88 -22.89
CA GLU A 60 20.33 11.98 -22.50
C GLU A 60 20.23 11.60 -21.02
N LYS A 61 19.85 12.55 -20.14
CA LYS A 61 19.63 12.26 -18.72
C LYS A 61 18.53 11.21 -18.54
N ARG A 62 17.42 11.32 -19.27
CA ARG A 62 16.34 10.33 -19.27
C ARG A 62 16.84 8.95 -19.70
N GLU A 63 17.58 8.85 -20.80
CA GLU A 63 18.14 7.58 -21.27
C GLU A 63 19.08 6.94 -20.23
N CYS A 64 19.91 7.74 -19.55
CA CYS A 64 20.77 7.23 -18.49
C CYS A 64 19.96 6.65 -17.33
N LEU A 65 18.91 7.35 -16.89
CA LEU A 65 18.04 6.92 -15.80
C LEU A 65 17.24 5.67 -16.16
N GLU A 66 16.71 5.58 -17.38
CA GLU A 66 16.01 4.38 -17.89
C GLU A 66 16.95 3.17 -17.93
N ASN A 67 18.21 3.34 -18.34
CA ASN A 67 19.21 2.28 -18.30
C ASN A 67 19.59 1.84 -16.88
N ILE A 68 19.57 2.76 -15.90
CA ILE A 68 19.74 2.40 -14.48
C ILE A 68 18.56 1.54 -14.03
N LEU A 69 17.33 1.95 -14.31
CA LEU A 69 16.12 1.22 -13.91
C LEU A 69 15.97 -0.14 -14.61
N LEU A 70 16.50 -0.27 -15.82
CA LEU A 70 16.58 -1.56 -16.51
C LEU A 70 17.54 -2.54 -15.80
N ALA A 71 18.58 -2.02 -15.17
CA ALA A 71 19.56 -2.81 -14.42
C ALA A 71 19.14 -3.06 -12.97
N ASP A 72 18.57 -2.05 -12.31
CA ASP A 72 18.03 -2.10 -10.96
C ASP A 72 16.70 -1.32 -10.91
N PRO A 73 15.55 -2.01 -11.05
CA PRO A 73 14.24 -1.37 -11.00
C PRO A 73 13.94 -0.68 -9.67
N THR A 74 14.69 -1.00 -8.61
CA THR A 74 14.46 -0.52 -7.23
C THR A 74 15.30 0.69 -6.86
N ASP A 75 16.09 1.23 -7.79
CA ASP A 75 16.92 2.40 -7.56
C ASP A 75 16.05 3.67 -7.35
N GLY A 76 15.80 3.99 -6.08
CA GLY A 76 14.93 5.10 -5.68
C GLY A 76 15.43 6.48 -6.10
N LEU A 77 16.74 6.67 -6.30
CA LEU A 77 17.29 7.95 -6.79
C LEU A 77 17.03 8.10 -8.29
N ALA A 78 17.17 7.02 -9.07
CA ALA A 78 16.87 7.05 -10.50
C ALA A 78 15.38 7.26 -10.76
N GLN A 79 14.51 6.60 -9.97
CA GLN A 79 13.07 6.83 -10.00
C GLN A 79 12.71 8.29 -9.69
N ARG A 80 13.32 8.87 -8.65
CA ARG A 80 13.15 10.28 -8.27
C ARG A 80 13.51 11.23 -9.40
N ASP A 81 14.72 11.10 -9.93
CA ASP A 81 15.24 12.02 -10.94
C ASP A 81 14.43 11.92 -12.24
N LEU A 82 13.94 10.72 -12.58
CA LEU A 82 13.06 10.50 -13.73
C LEU A 82 11.67 11.12 -13.49
N ALA A 83 11.13 11.02 -12.27
CA ALA A 83 9.87 11.66 -11.89
C ALA A 83 9.96 13.20 -11.98
N VAL A 84 11.08 13.78 -11.56
CA VAL A 84 11.36 15.22 -11.75
C VAL A 84 11.38 15.58 -13.24
N LEU A 85 12.10 14.82 -14.06
CA LEU A 85 12.18 15.07 -15.51
C LEU A 85 10.83 14.92 -16.22
N ASN A 86 9.94 14.09 -15.70
CA ASN A 86 8.59 13.88 -16.23
C ASN A 86 7.57 14.87 -15.66
N GLY A 87 7.96 15.73 -14.71
CA GLY A 87 7.09 16.69 -14.05
C GLY A 87 6.06 16.06 -13.10
N THR A 88 6.25 14.79 -12.73
CA THR A 88 5.40 14.11 -11.73
C THR A 88 5.85 14.40 -10.29
N LEU A 89 7.07 14.92 -10.12
CA LEU A 89 7.66 15.34 -8.86
C LEU A 89 8.22 16.77 -8.98
N ASP A 90 7.78 17.67 -8.10
CA ASP A 90 8.35 19.02 -7.99
C ASP A 90 9.69 18.95 -7.22
N PRO A 91 10.81 19.47 -7.77
CA PRO A 91 12.08 19.55 -7.06
C PRO A 91 12.02 20.21 -5.68
N ASP A 92 11.13 21.21 -5.51
CA ASP A 92 11.02 21.95 -4.25
C ASP A 92 10.30 21.15 -3.14
N ASP A 93 9.54 20.12 -3.52
CA ASP A 93 8.85 19.21 -2.59
C ASP A 93 9.77 18.08 -2.08
N ILE A 94 10.99 17.94 -2.61
CA ILE A 94 11.93 16.86 -2.28
C ILE A 94 12.53 17.08 -0.89
N ILE A 95 12.38 16.10 0.01
CA ILE A 95 13.06 16.09 1.30
C ILE A 95 14.56 15.81 1.08
N ASP A 96 15.41 16.81 1.35
CA ASP A 96 16.86 16.61 1.41
C ASP A 96 17.27 16.28 2.87
N PRO A 97 17.64 15.02 3.18
CA PRO A 97 18.05 14.62 4.53
C PRO A 97 19.35 15.27 5.01
N ASN A 98 20.16 15.85 4.11
CA ASN A 98 21.37 16.57 4.45
C ASN A 98 21.13 18.08 4.63
N ARG A 99 19.94 18.57 4.28
CA ARG A 99 19.54 19.95 4.52
C ARG A 99 19.12 20.07 5.97
N VAL A 100 20.02 20.58 6.81
CA VAL A 100 19.70 20.94 8.19
C VAL A 100 18.61 22.00 8.14
N SER A 101 17.40 21.66 8.57
CA SER A 101 16.34 22.63 8.76
C SER A 101 16.74 23.52 9.93
N ASP A 102 17.29 24.69 9.64
CA ASP A 102 17.38 25.76 10.62
C ASP A 102 15.94 26.01 11.08
N GLY A 103 15.64 25.81 12.36
CA GLY A 103 14.28 25.79 12.94
C GLY A 103 13.45 27.09 12.84
N ARG A 104 13.65 27.90 11.80
CA ARG A 104 12.90 29.07 11.39
C ARG A 104 11.81 28.77 10.35
N ASP A 105 11.77 27.57 9.76
CA ASP A 105 10.69 27.16 8.83
C ASP A 105 9.38 26.74 9.51
N ARG A 106 9.10 27.27 10.71
CA ARG A 106 7.72 27.42 11.23
C ARG A 106 7.13 28.76 10.80
N GLY A 107 7.41 29.18 9.57
CA GLY A 107 6.73 30.28 8.91
C GLY A 107 5.44 29.77 8.30
N VAL A 108 4.32 30.39 8.69
CA VAL A 108 3.01 30.26 8.04
C VAL A 108 3.24 30.41 6.54
N ALA A 109 3.04 29.33 5.77
CA ALA A 109 3.18 29.38 4.32
C ALA A 109 2.12 30.32 3.74
N GLU A 110 2.59 31.38 3.10
CA GLU A 110 1.80 32.31 2.33
C GLU A 110 1.14 31.56 1.15
N PRO A 111 -0.13 31.82 0.79
CA PRO A 111 -0.86 30.99 -0.15
C PRO A 111 -0.27 31.15 -1.55
N LEU A 112 0.33 30.10 -2.09
CA LEU A 112 0.71 30.04 -3.50
C LEU A 112 -0.56 30.18 -4.35
N ALA A 113 -0.59 31.27 -5.11
CA ALA A 113 -1.68 31.64 -6.00
C ALA A 113 -1.71 30.70 -7.20
N GLN A 114 -2.60 29.71 -7.14
CA GLN A 114 -3.45 29.17 -8.20
C GLN A 114 -4.15 27.97 -7.58
N ASP A 115 -5.24 28.26 -6.86
CA ASP A 115 -5.96 27.34 -5.99
C ASP A 115 -6.59 26.18 -6.79
N PRO A 116 -5.98 24.97 -6.87
CA PRO A 116 -6.61 23.81 -7.49
C PRO A 116 -7.74 23.28 -6.58
N SER A 117 -7.82 23.79 -5.33
CA SER A 117 -8.87 23.43 -4.38
C SER A 117 -10.24 23.95 -4.79
N ALA A 118 -10.34 24.98 -5.65
CA ALA A 118 -11.63 25.46 -6.14
C ALA A 118 -12.34 24.43 -7.04
N ALA A 119 -11.59 23.72 -7.88
CA ALA A 119 -12.13 22.65 -8.74
C ALA A 119 -12.45 21.35 -7.95
N LEU A 120 -11.79 21.13 -6.82
CA LEU A 120 -12.07 20.01 -5.90
C LEU A 120 -13.21 20.31 -4.92
N LYS A 121 -13.38 21.58 -4.48
CA LYS A 121 -14.47 22.03 -3.61
C LYS A 121 -15.86 21.84 -4.22
N GLU A 122 -15.98 21.89 -5.54
CA GLU A 122 -17.27 21.68 -6.24
C GLU A 122 -17.62 20.20 -6.48
N GLN A 123 -16.66 19.28 -6.33
CA GLN A 123 -16.89 17.84 -6.56
C GLN A 123 -17.16 17.05 -5.27
N MET A 124 -16.99 17.67 -4.11
CA MET A 124 -17.01 16.98 -2.83
C MET A 124 -18.35 17.21 -2.13
N PHE A 125 -19.12 16.13 -2.11
CA PHE A 125 -20.36 15.95 -1.37
C PHE A 125 -21.65 16.50 -2.04
N THR A 126 -22.24 15.73 -2.96
CA THR A 126 -23.67 15.92 -3.29
C THR A 126 -24.55 15.67 -2.06
N PRO A 127 -25.58 16.49 -1.81
CA PRO A 127 -26.41 16.35 -0.62
C PRO A 127 -27.00 14.94 -0.53
N ALA A 128 -26.72 14.25 0.59
CA ALA A 128 -27.31 12.96 0.95
C ALA A 128 -28.84 13.02 1.17
N THR A 129 -29.47 14.16 0.93
CA THR A 129 -30.92 14.32 0.97
C THR A 129 -31.52 13.74 -0.29
N CYS A 130 -32.52 12.86 -0.12
CA CYS A 130 -33.18 12.21 -1.24
C CYS A 130 -33.87 13.24 -2.14
N PRO A 131 -33.58 13.28 -3.46
CA PRO A 131 -34.21 14.23 -4.37
C PRO A 131 -35.70 13.95 -4.60
N ALA A 132 -36.16 12.72 -4.35
CA ALA A 132 -37.54 12.32 -4.56
C ALA A 132 -38.48 12.77 -3.43
N CYS A 133 -38.02 12.74 -2.17
CA CYS A 133 -38.87 13.05 -1.01
C CYS A 133 -38.38 14.25 -0.18
N GLY A 134 -37.15 14.71 -0.37
CA GLY A 134 -36.57 15.86 0.34
C GLY A 134 -36.30 15.64 1.84
N ALA A 135 -36.81 14.57 2.46
CA ALA A 135 -36.72 14.33 3.90
C ALA A 135 -35.78 13.18 4.29
N GLY A 136 -35.70 12.13 3.46
CA GLY A 136 -34.90 10.95 3.76
C GLY A 136 -33.43 11.10 3.40
N GLN A 137 -32.59 10.32 4.09
CA GLN A 137 -31.17 10.20 3.75
C GLN A 137 -30.96 9.03 2.79
N LEU A 138 -30.13 9.24 1.77
CA LEU A 138 -29.63 8.19 0.89
C LEU A 138 -28.49 7.45 1.60
N LEU A 139 -28.64 6.14 1.77
CA LEU A 139 -27.66 5.24 2.40
C LEU A 139 -27.22 4.17 1.41
N TYR A 140 -25.96 3.76 1.46
CA TYR A 140 -25.47 2.67 0.64
C TYR A 140 -26.10 1.34 1.09
N SER A 141 -26.67 0.61 0.14
CA SER A 141 -27.25 -0.72 0.36
C SER A 141 -26.42 -1.78 -0.36
N PRO A 142 -25.76 -2.68 0.40
CA PRO A 142 -25.02 -3.82 -0.16
C PRO A 142 -25.87 -4.68 -1.09
N THR A 143 -27.10 -4.96 -0.67
CA THR A 143 -28.06 -5.79 -1.43
C THR A 143 -28.48 -5.15 -2.75
N ALA A 144 -28.60 -3.82 -2.80
CA ALA A 144 -29.03 -3.11 -3.99
C ALA A 144 -27.85 -2.65 -4.88
N GLY A 145 -26.62 -2.68 -4.37
CA GLY A 145 -25.45 -2.09 -5.04
C GLY A 145 -25.66 -0.61 -5.37
N ALA A 146 -26.44 0.10 -4.55
CA ALA A 146 -26.98 1.42 -4.87
C ALA A 146 -27.29 2.19 -3.59
N LEU A 147 -27.52 3.50 -3.73
CA LEU A 147 -28.01 4.33 -2.65
C LEU A 147 -29.52 4.19 -2.53
N VAL A 148 -30.00 3.86 -1.34
CA VAL A 148 -31.41 3.66 -1.02
C VAL A 148 -31.84 4.68 0.03
N CYS A 149 -32.94 5.39 -0.24
CA CYS A 149 -33.51 6.34 0.70
C CYS A 149 -34.14 5.63 1.90
N SER A 150 -33.73 6.02 3.12
CA SER A 150 -34.27 5.47 4.36
C SER A 150 -35.74 5.81 4.62
N HIS A 151 -36.30 6.81 3.91
CA HIS A 151 -37.68 7.27 4.11
C HIS A 151 -38.65 6.73 3.05
N CYS A 152 -38.34 6.92 1.76
CA CYS A 152 -39.25 6.57 0.66
C CYS A 152 -38.79 5.38 -0.19
N GLY A 153 -37.64 4.78 0.11
CA GLY A 153 -37.12 3.61 -0.61
C GLY A 153 -36.61 3.90 -2.03
N THR A 154 -36.58 5.16 -2.48
CA THR A 154 -36.03 5.53 -3.78
C THR A 154 -34.59 5.06 -3.90
N ARG A 155 -34.29 4.41 -5.03
CA ARG A 155 -32.96 3.91 -5.36
C ARG A 155 -32.29 4.88 -6.33
N ARG A 156 -31.03 5.21 -6.06
CA ARG A 156 -30.16 5.97 -6.95
C ARG A 156 -28.91 5.11 -7.21
N PRO A 157 -28.55 4.84 -8.47
CA PRO A 157 -27.28 4.18 -8.76
C PRO A 157 -26.13 5.03 -8.20
N LEU A 158 -25.03 4.37 -7.86
CA LEU A 158 -23.81 5.06 -7.49
C LEU A 158 -23.30 5.88 -8.67
N THR A 159 -22.71 7.03 -8.39
CA THR A 159 -22.04 7.86 -9.40
C THR A 159 -20.67 7.28 -9.71
N ASP A 160 -20.62 6.02 -10.12
CA ASP A 160 -19.38 5.39 -10.54
C ASP A 160 -19.06 5.96 -11.92
N ARG A 161 -17.98 6.73 -12.04
CA ARG A 161 -17.52 7.16 -13.35
C ARG A 161 -17.12 5.90 -14.12
N PRO A 162 -17.74 5.59 -15.28
CA PRO A 162 -17.28 4.50 -16.10
C PRO A 162 -15.84 4.79 -16.50
N MET A 163 -14.94 3.91 -16.10
CA MET A 163 -13.56 3.92 -16.54
C MET A 163 -13.54 3.73 -18.06
N THR A 164 -13.03 4.72 -18.78
CA THR A 164 -12.51 4.48 -20.12
C THR A 164 -11.34 3.51 -20.00
N GLU A 165 -11.60 2.21 -20.21
CA GLU A 165 -10.77 1.05 -20.60
C GLU A 165 -9.23 1.03 -20.38
N ARG A 166 -8.64 1.80 -19.45
CA ARG A 166 -7.18 1.80 -19.22
C ARG A 166 -6.69 1.66 -17.79
N HIS A 167 -7.55 1.60 -16.78
CA HIS A 167 -7.12 1.46 -15.39
C HIS A 167 -8.00 0.49 -14.60
N ALA A 168 -8.05 -0.79 -15.00
CA ALA A 168 -8.81 -1.85 -14.31
C ALA A 168 -8.31 -2.21 -12.88
N ALA A 169 -7.34 -1.47 -12.35
CA ALA A 169 -6.87 -1.59 -10.98
C ALA A 169 -7.04 -0.23 -10.28
N ALA A 170 -7.31 -0.25 -8.98
CA ALA A 170 -7.20 0.92 -8.10
C ALA A 170 -5.97 1.75 -8.49
N PRO A 171 -6.04 3.10 -8.55
CA PRO A 171 -4.93 3.92 -9.01
C PRO A 171 -3.75 3.78 -8.05
N ALA A 172 -2.83 2.88 -8.39
CA ALA A 172 -1.63 2.64 -7.62
C ALA A 172 -0.70 3.84 -7.77
N ARG A 173 -0.15 4.31 -6.65
CA ARG A 173 0.78 5.43 -6.62
C ARG A 173 2.20 4.90 -6.61
N ASP A 174 3.10 5.61 -7.30
CA ASP A 174 4.53 5.30 -7.26
C ASP A 174 5.08 5.50 -5.84
N PHE A 175 5.66 4.44 -5.28
CA PHE A 175 6.15 4.44 -3.91
C PHE A 175 7.35 5.37 -3.74
N ALA A 176 8.31 5.35 -4.66
CA ALA A 176 9.50 6.19 -4.54
C ALA A 176 9.15 7.66 -4.62
N VAL A 177 8.29 8.05 -5.57
CA VAL A 177 7.83 9.44 -5.67
C VAL A 177 7.20 9.91 -4.35
N ALA A 178 6.33 9.09 -3.75
CA ALA A 178 5.71 9.42 -2.47
C ALA A 178 6.72 9.55 -1.32
N MET A 179 7.77 8.73 -1.29
CA MET A 179 8.83 8.79 -0.28
C MET A 179 9.69 10.05 -0.40
N TRP A 180 9.84 10.60 -1.61
CA TRP A 180 10.65 11.80 -1.84
C TRP A 180 9.91 13.10 -1.55
N THR A 181 8.58 13.12 -1.70
CA THR A 181 7.78 14.30 -1.39
C THR A 181 7.56 14.49 0.12
N ALA A 182 7.84 15.68 0.65
CA ALA A 182 7.41 16.10 2.01
C ALA A 182 5.88 16.01 2.20
N LYS A 183 5.15 16.01 1.09
CA LYS A 183 3.71 15.89 0.99
C LYS A 183 3.37 14.85 -0.08
N ALA A 184 3.52 13.56 0.21
CA ALA A 184 2.79 12.54 -0.55
C ALA A 184 1.31 12.96 -0.52
N ARG A 185 0.79 13.60 -1.58
CA ARG A 185 -0.52 14.30 -1.70
C ARG A 185 -1.36 14.38 -0.41
N ARG A 186 -0.84 15.04 0.61
CA ARG A 186 -1.60 15.24 1.84
C ARG A 186 -2.47 16.44 1.59
N VAL A 187 -3.75 16.18 1.32
CA VAL A 187 -4.72 17.26 1.21
C VAL A 187 -4.96 17.74 2.64
N PRO A 188 -4.94 19.06 2.92
CA PRO A 188 -5.42 19.58 4.18
C PRO A 188 -6.84 19.06 4.38
N THR A 189 -7.00 18.09 5.28
CA THR A 189 -8.26 17.38 5.37
C THR A 189 -9.31 18.36 5.90
N ALA A 190 -10.23 18.81 5.04
CA ALA A 190 -11.40 19.57 5.46
C ALA A 190 -12.45 18.69 6.16
N GLN A 191 -12.18 17.38 6.31
CA GLN A 191 -13.09 16.44 6.95
C GLN A 191 -12.83 16.39 8.47
N PRO A 192 -13.87 16.53 9.30
CA PRO A 192 -13.74 16.45 10.75
C PRO A 192 -13.39 15.01 11.15
N LEU A 193 -12.27 14.84 11.86
CA LEU A 193 -11.93 13.57 12.48
C LEU A 193 -12.74 13.41 13.78
N LEU A 194 -13.60 12.40 13.86
CA LEU A 194 -14.22 12.01 15.13
C LEU A 194 -13.24 11.15 15.91
N LYS A 195 -13.14 11.38 17.22
CA LYS A 195 -12.38 10.48 18.11
C LYS A 195 -13.30 9.87 19.14
N CYS A 196 -13.19 8.56 19.32
CA CYS A 196 -13.87 7.86 20.40
C CYS A 196 -13.17 8.13 21.73
N GLY A 197 -13.87 8.75 22.69
CA GLY A 197 -13.32 9.03 24.02
C GLY A 197 -13.03 7.76 24.85
N GLN A 198 -13.69 6.64 24.55
CA GLN A 198 -13.54 5.39 25.30
C GLN A 198 -12.37 4.54 24.79
N CYS A 199 -12.25 4.39 23.47
CA CYS A 199 -11.30 3.45 22.87
C CYS A 199 -10.21 4.12 22.00
N GLY A 200 -10.29 5.43 21.79
CA GLY A 200 -9.29 6.22 21.07
C GLY A 200 -9.32 6.11 19.55
N ALA A 201 -10.21 5.28 18.97
CA ALA A 201 -10.34 5.13 17.52
C ALA A 201 -10.73 6.45 16.84
N GLY A 202 -10.08 6.75 15.71
CA GLY A 202 -10.36 7.92 14.87
C GLY A 202 -11.22 7.52 13.68
N PHE A 203 -12.28 8.27 13.41
CA PHE A 203 -13.18 8.01 12.28
C PHE A 203 -13.24 9.20 11.36
N VAL A 204 -13.10 8.93 10.07
CA VAL A 204 -13.41 9.87 9.00
C VAL A 204 -14.90 9.79 8.75
N VAL A 205 -15.58 10.92 8.92
CA VAL A 205 -17.02 11.04 8.71
C VAL A 205 -17.34 12.21 7.80
N LYS A 206 -18.57 12.23 7.33
CA LYS A 206 -19.12 13.30 6.52
C LYS A 206 -19.00 14.66 7.25
N PRO A 207 -18.68 15.76 6.52
CA PRO A 207 -18.84 17.12 7.03
C PRO A 207 -20.25 17.38 7.59
N GLY A 208 -20.32 17.80 8.85
CA GLY A 208 -21.58 18.04 9.58
C GLY A 208 -22.10 16.87 10.41
N GLU A 209 -21.49 15.68 10.31
CA GLU A 209 -21.75 14.58 11.25
C GLU A 209 -21.02 14.86 12.58
N LEU A 210 -21.79 15.11 13.64
CA LEU A 210 -21.24 15.51 14.95
C LEU A 210 -20.81 14.31 15.81
N SER A 211 -21.35 13.13 15.49
CA SER A 211 -21.10 11.92 16.23
C SER A 211 -21.40 10.68 15.40
N THR A 212 -20.63 9.61 15.62
CA THR A 212 -20.88 8.30 15.02
C THR A 212 -20.76 7.20 16.06
N ARG A 213 -21.37 6.04 15.82
CA ARG A 213 -21.24 4.89 16.72
C ARG A 213 -19.92 4.18 16.42
N CYS A 214 -19.05 4.11 17.43
CA CYS A 214 -17.78 3.42 17.33
C CYS A 214 -18.01 1.93 17.12
N PHE A 215 -17.52 1.37 16.01
CA PHE A 215 -17.69 -0.05 15.74
C PHE A 215 -16.89 -0.96 16.68
N TYR A 216 -15.85 -0.45 17.36
CA TYR A 216 -15.07 -1.20 18.37
C TYR A 216 -15.81 -1.42 19.68
N CYS A 217 -16.18 -0.34 20.37
CA CYS A 217 -16.71 -0.41 21.73
C CYS A 217 -18.20 -0.07 21.82
N GLY A 218 -18.84 0.24 20.69
CA GLY A 218 -20.25 0.60 20.62
C GLY A 218 -20.58 1.98 21.20
N SER A 219 -19.61 2.70 21.77
CA SER A 219 -19.79 4.06 22.32
C SER A 219 -19.90 5.11 21.23
N THR A 220 -20.44 6.28 21.57
CA THR A 220 -20.56 7.41 20.65
C THR A 220 -19.22 8.13 20.52
N ALA A 221 -18.61 8.09 19.34
CA ALA A 221 -17.47 8.94 18.99
C ALA A 221 -17.98 10.33 18.62
N THR A 222 -17.26 11.38 19.03
CA THR A 222 -17.67 12.78 18.83
C THR A 222 -16.56 13.57 18.15
N ILE A 223 -16.92 14.72 17.58
CA ILE A 223 -15.93 15.63 16.98
C ILE A 223 -14.95 16.04 18.07
N GLN A 224 -13.66 15.83 17.81
CA GLN A 224 -12.61 16.55 18.51
C GLN A 224 -12.02 17.57 17.55
N PRO A 225 -11.64 18.77 18.04
CA PRO A 225 -10.87 19.71 17.23
C PRO A 225 -9.55 19.02 16.84
N SER A 226 -9.47 18.54 15.61
CA SER A 226 -8.23 18.05 15.04
C SER A 226 -7.46 19.26 14.54
N GLU A 227 -6.28 19.50 15.12
CA GLU A 227 -5.23 20.25 14.41
C GLU A 227 -5.05 19.55 13.06
N GLY A 228 -5.31 20.28 11.97
CA GLY A 228 -5.44 19.74 10.62
C GLY A 228 -4.33 18.73 10.33
N ARG A 229 -4.68 17.44 10.38
CA ARG A 229 -3.78 16.40 9.91
C ARG A 229 -3.95 16.35 8.40
N ASP A 230 -2.84 16.60 7.74
CA ASP A 230 -2.59 16.33 6.35
C ASP A 230 -2.70 14.79 6.17
N LEU A 231 -3.86 14.30 5.74
CA LEU A 231 -4.12 12.87 5.50
C LEU A 231 -4.15 12.58 4.00
N LEU A 232 -3.73 11.36 3.67
CA LEU A 232 -3.90 10.78 2.35
C LEU A 232 -5.34 10.33 2.19
N LEU A 233 -6.02 10.85 1.16
CA LEU A 233 -7.30 10.30 0.75
C LEU A 233 -7.10 8.86 0.23
N PRO A 234 -8.03 7.94 0.53
CA PRO A 234 -8.02 6.61 -0.05
C PRO A 234 -8.05 6.66 -1.57
N ASP A 235 -7.35 5.72 -2.19
CA ASP A 235 -7.31 5.53 -3.64
C ASP A 235 -8.48 4.68 -4.13
N ALA A 236 -8.87 3.71 -3.30
CA ALA A 236 -9.89 2.74 -3.63
C ALA A 236 -10.71 2.32 -2.42
N ILE A 237 -11.86 1.72 -2.71
CA ILE A 237 -12.77 1.14 -1.74
C ILE A 237 -13.27 -0.20 -2.27
N LEU A 238 -13.41 -1.18 -1.38
CA LEU A 238 -14.09 -2.43 -1.71
C LEU A 238 -15.58 -2.27 -1.44
N PRO A 239 -16.47 -2.51 -2.44
CA PRO A 239 -17.90 -2.52 -2.20
C PRO A 239 -18.27 -3.57 -1.16
N LEU A 240 -19.07 -3.17 -0.17
CA LEU A 240 -19.62 -4.10 0.81
C LEU A 240 -20.72 -4.91 0.11
N ASN A 241 -20.56 -6.24 0.05
CA ASN A 241 -21.49 -7.15 -0.63
C ASN A 241 -22.19 -8.11 0.34
N PHE A 242 -21.53 -8.49 1.44
CA PHE A 242 -22.08 -9.38 2.45
C PHE A 242 -22.99 -8.61 3.40
N THR A 243 -24.27 -8.95 3.46
CA THR A 243 -25.28 -8.16 4.20
C THR A 243 -25.12 -8.26 5.73
N ARG A 244 -25.76 -7.35 6.47
CA ARG A 244 -25.72 -7.37 7.93
C ARG A 244 -26.43 -8.60 8.49
N GLU A 245 -27.52 -8.99 7.85
CA GLU A 245 -28.33 -10.15 8.19
C GLU A 245 -27.55 -11.46 7.96
N GLU A 246 -26.73 -11.52 6.91
CA GLU A 246 -25.79 -12.63 6.69
C GLU A 246 -24.70 -12.65 7.76
N ALA A 247 -24.10 -11.50 8.08
CA ALA A 247 -23.10 -11.39 9.13
C ALA A 247 -23.64 -11.81 10.50
N LEU A 248 -24.86 -11.41 10.84
CA LEU A 248 -25.51 -11.86 12.07
C LEU A 248 -25.66 -13.38 12.09
N ARG A 249 -26.17 -13.99 11.02
CA ARG A 249 -26.33 -15.45 10.93
C ARG A 249 -24.99 -16.19 11.08
N THR A 250 -23.92 -15.68 10.47
CA THR A 250 -22.58 -16.26 10.63
C THR A 250 -22.09 -16.15 12.07
N VAL A 251 -22.28 -14.99 12.71
CA VAL A 251 -21.90 -14.79 14.12
C VAL A 251 -22.70 -15.69 15.05
N GLU A 252 -24.02 -15.78 14.86
CA GLU A 252 -24.92 -16.64 15.63
C GLU A 252 -24.51 -18.11 15.53
N SER A 253 -24.19 -18.58 14.32
CA SER A 253 -23.76 -19.97 14.10
C SER A 253 -22.48 -20.36 14.86
N VAL A 254 -21.65 -19.38 15.20
CA VAL A 254 -20.39 -19.60 15.94
C VAL A 254 -20.60 -19.43 17.44
N MET A 255 -21.62 -18.68 17.85
CA MET A 255 -21.93 -18.40 19.26
C MET A 255 -22.91 -19.38 19.89
N ASP A 256 -23.79 -20.00 19.09
CA ASP A 256 -24.74 -21.02 19.53
C ASP A 256 -24.05 -22.28 20.09
N ASP A 257 -22.79 -22.54 19.73
CA ASP A 257 -22.01 -23.64 20.30
C ASP A 257 -21.62 -23.45 21.77
N GLU A 258 -21.69 -22.23 22.35
CA GLU A 258 -21.18 -22.02 23.71
C GLU A 258 -22.03 -21.21 24.69
N THR A 259 -23.03 -20.41 24.33
CA THR A 259 -23.98 -19.85 25.32
C THR A 259 -24.99 -18.92 24.66
N GLY A 260 -26.29 -19.14 24.93
CA GLY A 260 -27.40 -18.31 24.44
C GLY A 260 -27.31 -16.85 24.89
N SER A 261 -26.72 -16.00 24.06
CA SER A 261 -26.92 -14.56 24.10
C SER A 261 -27.57 -14.14 22.79
N GLY A 262 -28.82 -13.68 22.87
CA GLY A 262 -29.57 -13.15 21.73
C GLY A 262 -28.95 -11.85 21.22
N LEU A 263 -27.91 -11.99 20.40
CA LEU A 263 -27.40 -10.90 19.58
C LEU A 263 -28.53 -10.43 18.66
N ARG A 264 -28.61 -9.13 18.49
CA ARG A 264 -29.54 -8.52 17.53
C ARG A 264 -28.71 -7.92 16.40
N GLU A 265 -29.33 -7.65 15.26
CA GLU A 265 -28.66 -6.99 14.13
C GLU A 265 -27.93 -5.69 14.53
N ARG A 266 -28.45 -4.95 15.52
CA ARG A 266 -27.83 -3.72 16.04
C ARG A 266 -26.49 -3.93 16.76
N ASP A 267 -26.17 -5.19 17.06
CA ASP A 267 -24.96 -5.64 17.73
C ASP A 267 -23.92 -6.16 16.72
N VAL A 268 -24.22 -6.09 15.41
CA VAL A 268 -23.24 -6.29 14.33
C VAL A 268 -23.02 -4.94 13.63
N LEU A 269 -21.84 -4.38 13.83
CA LEU A 269 -21.48 -3.05 13.35
C LEU A 269 -20.63 -3.18 12.08
N GLY A 270 -21.03 -2.46 11.04
CA GLY A 270 -20.30 -2.42 9.77
C GLY A 270 -19.46 -1.16 9.69
N GLY A 271 -18.30 -1.25 9.06
CA GLY A 271 -17.44 -0.11 8.82
C GLY A 271 -16.32 -0.43 7.86
N TYR A 272 -15.54 0.59 7.52
CA TYR A 272 -14.38 0.47 6.66
C TYR A 272 -13.10 0.63 7.46
N VAL A 273 -12.14 -0.26 7.23
CA VAL A 273 -10.80 -0.17 7.80
C VAL A 273 -9.78 0.13 6.70
N PRO A 274 -8.81 1.03 6.95
CA PRO A 274 -7.77 1.33 5.99
C PRO A 274 -6.79 0.17 5.89
N VAL A 275 -6.38 -0.15 4.67
CA VAL A 275 -5.36 -1.15 4.35
C VAL A 275 -4.41 -0.57 3.31
N TRP A 276 -3.12 -0.61 3.60
CA TRP A 276 -2.06 -0.34 2.65
C TRP A 276 -1.82 -1.59 1.82
N LEU A 277 -2.00 -1.49 0.51
CA LEU A 277 -1.55 -2.50 -0.42
C LEU A 277 -0.19 -2.06 -0.95
N LEU A 278 0.87 -2.82 -0.67
CA LEU A 278 2.21 -2.54 -1.17
C LEU A 278 2.58 -3.59 -2.21
N THR A 279 2.88 -3.16 -3.43
CA THR A 279 3.26 -4.04 -4.53
C THR A 279 4.77 -4.14 -4.58
N PHE A 280 5.29 -5.33 -4.37
CA PHE A 280 6.70 -5.64 -4.47
C PHE A 280 7.04 -6.19 -5.85
N GLY A 281 8.23 -5.85 -6.33
CA GLY A 281 8.77 -6.34 -7.59
C GLY A 281 10.29 -6.36 -7.57
N GLY A 282 10.86 -6.96 -8.62
CA GLY A 282 12.28 -6.89 -8.92
C GLY A 282 12.95 -8.24 -9.17
N HIS A 283 14.27 -8.22 -9.23
CA HIS A 283 15.10 -9.37 -9.60
C HIS A 283 15.82 -9.96 -8.38
N ILE A 284 15.42 -11.16 -8.00
CA ILE A 284 15.84 -11.84 -6.78
C ILE A 284 16.92 -12.85 -7.12
N ALA A 285 18.17 -12.51 -6.81
CA ALA A 285 19.26 -13.48 -6.85
C ALA A 285 19.06 -14.54 -5.74
N TRP A 286 19.26 -15.81 -6.07
CA TRP A 286 19.14 -16.90 -5.11
C TRP A 286 20.28 -17.92 -5.27
N SER A 287 20.58 -18.63 -4.20
CA SER A 287 21.53 -19.73 -4.17
C SER A 287 20.98 -20.90 -3.37
N GLY A 288 21.26 -22.12 -3.81
CA GLY A 288 20.88 -23.34 -3.11
C GLY A 288 21.88 -24.46 -3.35
N THR A 289 21.62 -25.62 -2.77
CA THR A 289 22.42 -26.83 -3.00
C THR A 289 21.58 -27.87 -3.72
N ALA A 290 22.02 -28.37 -4.86
CA ALA A 290 21.33 -29.43 -5.59
C ALA A 290 22.04 -30.78 -5.40
N ARG A 291 21.26 -31.85 -5.26
CA ARG A 291 21.79 -33.23 -5.23
C ARG A 291 21.84 -33.80 -6.63
N LYS A 292 23.03 -33.97 -7.18
CA LYS A 292 23.21 -34.60 -8.49
C LYS A 292 23.43 -36.11 -8.33
N GLN A 293 22.69 -36.94 -9.04
CA GLN A 293 23.00 -38.37 -9.13
C GLN A 293 24.08 -38.60 -10.20
N MET A 294 25.26 -39.04 -9.77
CA MET A 294 26.32 -39.50 -10.67
C MET A 294 26.46 -41.02 -10.54
N GLY A 295 25.75 -41.76 -11.36
CA GLY A 295 25.77 -43.23 -11.32
C GLY A 295 25.15 -43.82 -10.03
N GLU A 296 25.53 -45.06 -9.70
CA GLU A 296 24.86 -45.88 -8.68
C GLU A 296 25.29 -45.57 -7.22
N MET A 297 26.32 -44.74 -6.98
CA MET A 297 26.90 -44.62 -5.63
C MET A 297 27.37 -43.22 -5.16
N ASP A 298 27.41 -42.17 -5.99
CA ASP A 298 27.92 -40.86 -5.52
C ASP A 298 26.87 -39.73 -5.59
N ARG A 299 26.66 -39.07 -4.45
CA ARG A 299 25.75 -37.93 -4.28
C ARG A 299 26.58 -36.72 -3.89
N GLU A 300 26.96 -35.91 -4.88
CA GLU A 300 27.67 -34.66 -4.65
C GLU A 300 26.67 -33.49 -4.50
N LEU A 301 26.96 -32.57 -3.57
CA LEU A 301 26.19 -31.34 -3.36
C LEU A 301 26.84 -30.24 -4.21
N GLU A 302 26.14 -29.80 -5.26
CA GLU A 302 26.59 -28.70 -6.11
C GLU A 302 25.87 -27.41 -5.70
N THR A 303 26.60 -26.29 -5.58
CA THR A 303 25.97 -24.97 -5.37
C THR A 303 25.35 -24.50 -6.67
N VAL A 304 24.03 -24.37 -6.69
CA VAL A 304 23.27 -23.80 -7.80
C VAL A 304 22.94 -22.35 -7.48
N ARG A 305 23.02 -21.49 -8.49
CA ARG A 305 22.65 -20.07 -8.38
C ARG A 305 21.69 -19.74 -9.51
N GLY A 306 20.77 -18.83 -9.24
CA GLY A 306 19.82 -18.35 -10.22
C GLY A 306 19.32 -16.96 -9.91
N THR A 307 18.47 -16.47 -10.80
CA THR A 307 17.75 -15.21 -10.65
C THR A 307 16.28 -15.49 -10.88
N TYR A 308 15.45 -15.06 -9.93
CA TYR A 308 14.00 -15.15 -10.01
C TYR A 308 13.44 -13.74 -10.22
N THR A 309 12.57 -13.57 -11.21
CA THR A 309 11.90 -12.28 -11.45
C THR A 309 10.56 -12.29 -10.73
N LEU A 310 10.46 -11.51 -9.66
CA LEU A 310 9.21 -11.32 -8.93
C LEU A 310 8.36 -10.29 -9.69
N SER A 311 7.21 -10.74 -10.19
CA SER A 311 6.26 -9.88 -10.89
C SER A 311 5.05 -9.63 -10.00
N GLU A 312 4.92 -8.41 -9.49
CA GLU A 312 3.75 -7.90 -8.76
C GLU A 312 3.28 -8.74 -7.56
N LEU A 313 4.06 -8.75 -6.48
CA LEU A 313 3.66 -9.32 -5.20
C LEU A 313 2.94 -8.28 -4.33
N VAL A 314 1.62 -8.38 -4.21
CA VAL A 314 0.85 -7.50 -3.32
C VAL A 314 0.88 -8.01 -1.87
N VAL A 315 1.34 -7.14 -0.96
CA VAL A 315 1.34 -7.37 0.49
C VAL A 315 0.39 -6.37 1.17
N PRO A 316 -0.74 -6.84 1.71
CA PRO A 316 -1.64 -5.99 2.49
C PRO A 316 -1.08 -5.77 3.90
N VAL A 317 -1.22 -4.56 4.42
CA VAL A 317 -0.90 -4.17 5.80
C VAL A 317 -2.00 -3.27 6.33
N PHE A 318 -2.48 -3.49 7.55
CA PHE A 318 -3.47 -2.59 8.15
C PHE A 318 -2.93 -1.16 8.24
N GLY A 319 -3.78 -0.20 7.91
CA GLY A 319 -3.55 1.22 8.19
C GLY A 319 -3.92 1.62 9.62
N THR A 320 -4.52 0.73 10.40
CA THR A 320 -4.89 0.94 11.81
C THR A 320 -4.19 -0.04 12.74
N SER A 321 -3.61 0.46 13.83
CA SER A 321 -3.07 -0.40 14.89
C SER A 321 -4.19 -1.01 15.74
N ARG A 322 -5.37 -0.37 15.80
CA ARG A 322 -6.47 -0.72 16.72
C ARG A 322 -7.08 -2.08 16.45
N LEU A 323 -7.30 -2.40 15.18
CA LEU A 323 -7.85 -3.70 14.82
C LEU A 323 -6.84 -4.81 15.14
N HIS A 324 -5.60 -4.63 14.70
CA HIS A 324 -4.53 -5.61 14.89
C HIS A 324 -4.24 -5.88 16.37
N GLU A 325 -4.00 -4.83 17.17
CA GLU A 325 -3.72 -4.93 18.61
C GLU A 325 -4.82 -5.63 19.41
N ARG A 326 -6.08 -5.52 18.96
CA ARG A 326 -7.24 -6.02 19.71
C ARG A 326 -7.71 -7.40 19.31
N THR A 327 -7.34 -7.87 18.12
CA THR A 327 -7.91 -9.10 17.55
C THR A 327 -6.87 -10.15 17.18
N ASP A 328 -5.59 -9.77 17.09
CA ASP A 328 -4.50 -10.64 16.59
C ASP A 328 -4.79 -11.21 15.19
N ILE A 329 -5.65 -10.53 14.42
CA ILE A 329 -5.97 -10.89 13.04
C ILE A 329 -5.02 -10.14 12.10
N GLY A 330 -4.68 -10.81 10.99
CA GLY A 330 -4.03 -10.16 9.86
C GLY A 330 -5.04 -9.38 9.01
N PRO A 331 -4.56 -8.60 8.03
CA PRO A 331 -5.41 -7.92 7.05
C PRO A 331 -6.41 -8.90 6.41
N PRO A 332 -7.66 -8.47 6.15
CA PRO A 332 -8.62 -9.32 5.49
C PRO A 332 -8.11 -9.74 4.11
N GLN A 333 -8.58 -10.87 3.61
CA GLN A 333 -8.35 -11.25 2.22
C GLN A 333 -8.94 -10.19 1.30
N ILE A 334 -8.11 -9.66 0.41
CA ILE A 334 -8.45 -8.57 -0.49
C ILE A 334 -8.32 -9.09 -1.91
N ASP A 335 -9.44 -9.07 -2.63
CA ASP A 335 -9.45 -9.24 -4.08
C ASP A 335 -9.40 -7.86 -4.73
N VAL A 336 -8.21 -7.50 -5.23
CA VAL A 336 -7.96 -6.18 -5.82
C VAL A 336 -8.83 -5.93 -7.05
N ASN A 337 -9.29 -6.98 -7.73
CA ASN A 337 -10.16 -6.85 -8.91
C ASN A 337 -11.58 -6.40 -8.56
N GLN A 338 -11.98 -6.54 -7.29
CA GLN A 338 -13.26 -6.04 -6.79
C GLN A 338 -13.17 -4.61 -6.26
N ALA A 339 -11.96 -4.05 -6.16
CA ALA A 339 -11.76 -2.69 -5.69
C ALA A 339 -12.20 -1.69 -6.77
N VAL A 340 -12.96 -0.68 -6.36
CA VAL A 340 -13.37 0.44 -7.22
C VAL A 340 -12.64 1.71 -6.77
N PRO A 341 -12.48 2.72 -7.65
CA PRO A 341 -11.96 4.02 -7.25
C PRO A 341 -12.72 4.59 -6.06
N PHE A 342 -12.01 5.26 -5.15
CA PHE A 342 -12.63 5.80 -3.94
C PHE A 342 -13.80 6.74 -4.29
N ASN A 343 -14.98 6.38 -3.79
CA ASN A 343 -16.20 7.16 -3.90
C ASN A 343 -16.83 7.27 -2.50
N GLU A 344 -17.03 8.49 -2.03
CA GLU A 344 -17.57 8.78 -0.69
C GLU A 344 -19.00 8.25 -0.50
N GLU A 345 -19.75 8.01 -1.59
CA GLU A 345 -21.11 7.48 -1.55
C GLU A 345 -21.19 6.12 -0.83
N TYR A 346 -20.15 5.29 -0.89
CA TYR A 346 -20.06 4.01 -0.17
C TYR A 346 -19.98 4.18 1.36
N LEU A 347 -19.53 5.33 1.85
CA LEU A 347 -19.44 5.61 3.29
C LEU A 347 -20.78 6.05 3.89
N THR A 348 -21.82 6.23 3.07
CA THR A 348 -23.14 6.64 3.56
C THR A 348 -23.82 5.52 4.36
N GLY A 349 -23.78 5.66 5.69
CA GLY A 349 -24.28 4.64 6.63
C GLY A 349 -23.20 3.69 7.17
N PHE A 350 -21.94 3.85 6.76
CA PHE A 350 -20.81 3.03 7.18
C PHE A 350 -19.60 3.92 7.53
N PRO A 351 -19.23 4.05 8.81
CA PRO A 351 -18.07 4.84 9.20
C PRO A 351 -16.77 4.23 8.66
N ALA A 352 -15.83 5.07 8.25
CA ALA A 352 -14.47 4.67 7.90
C ALA A 352 -13.50 5.09 9.01
N GLU A 353 -12.60 4.19 9.39
CA GLU A 353 -11.53 4.53 10.31
C GLU A 353 -10.44 5.32 9.60
N SER A 354 -9.88 6.31 10.29
CA SER A 354 -8.65 6.98 9.84
C SER A 354 -7.45 6.08 10.04
N TYR A 355 -6.47 6.12 9.15
CA TYR A 355 -5.22 5.41 9.37
C TYR A 355 -4.36 6.11 10.46
N ASP A 356 -3.71 5.31 11.30
CA ASP A 356 -2.70 5.75 12.26
C ASP A 356 -1.32 5.12 11.99
N ILE A 357 -1.27 4.05 11.19
CA ILE A 357 -0.06 3.48 10.61
C ILE A 357 0.23 4.22 9.30
N THR A 358 1.39 4.88 9.26
CA THR A 358 1.89 5.62 8.10
C THR A 358 2.38 4.68 6.99
N LEU A 359 2.52 5.19 5.76
CA LEU A 359 3.01 4.42 4.62
C LEU A 359 4.41 3.84 4.90
N GLU A 360 5.27 4.61 5.56
CA GLU A 360 6.63 4.24 5.92
C GLU A 360 6.64 3.07 6.91
N GLN A 361 5.78 3.14 7.93
CA GLN A 361 5.60 2.04 8.89
C GLN A 361 5.03 0.79 8.22
N ALA A 362 4.07 0.97 7.30
CA ALA A 362 3.48 -0.13 6.55
C ALA A 362 4.51 -0.81 5.63
N ALA A 363 5.36 -0.04 4.96
CA ALA A 363 6.46 -0.55 4.13
C ALA A 363 7.46 -1.39 4.94
N VAL A 364 7.82 -0.93 6.14
CA VAL A 364 8.68 -1.69 7.06
C VAL A 364 7.99 -3.00 7.50
N ALA A 365 6.71 -2.95 7.85
CA ALA A 365 5.95 -4.12 8.27
C ALA A 365 5.72 -5.15 7.14
N ALA A 366 5.57 -4.69 5.90
CA ALA A 366 5.35 -5.55 4.73
C ALA A 366 6.60 -6.31 4.31
N ARG A 367 7.79 -5.75 4.51
CA ARG A 367 9.06 -6.31 4.03
C ARG A 367 9.32 -7.76 4.48
N PRO A 368 9.22 -8.15 5.76
CA PRO A 368 9.41 -9.55 6.15
C PRO A 368 8.40 -10.50 5.49
N VAL A 369 7.13 -10.07 5.35
CA VAL A 369 6.09 -10.87 4.67
C VAL A 369 6.42 -11.05 3.19
N ALA A 370 6.89 -10.00 2.52
CA ALA A 370 7.33 -10.07 1.14
C ALA A 370 8.51 -11.03 0.95
N ILE A 371 9.50 -10.97 1.86
CA ILE A 371 10.67 -11.87 1.85
C ILE A 371 10.23 -13.33 1.98
N ASP A 372 9.35 -13.63 2.94
CA ASP A 372 8.90 -15.00 3.19
C ASP A 372 8.10 -15.57 2.00
N LYS A 373 7.18 -14.78 1.43
CA LYS A 373 6.42 -15.17 0.23
C LYS A 373 7.32 -15.35 -0.99
N THR A 374 8.23 -14.41 -1.23
CA THR A 374 9.21 -14.48 -2.32
C THR A 374 10.06 -15.73 -2.17
N ARG A 375 10.55 -16.04 -0.96
CA ARG A 375 11.32 -17.26 -0.70
C ARG A 375 10.51 -18.50 -1.05
N ALA A 376 9.24 -18.57 -0.66
CA ALA A 376 8.37 -19.68 -1.00
C ALA A 376 8.17 -19.84 -2.51
N GLU A 377 8.01 -18.75 -3.25
CA GLU A 377 7.90 -18.76 -4.72
C GLU A 377 9.21 -19.19 -5.40
N VAL A 378 10.37 -18.69 -4.92
CA VAL A 378 11.66 -19.13 -5.45
C VAL A 378 11.86 -20.63 -5.21
N VAL A 379 11.58 -21.12 -3.99
CA VAL A 379 11.66 -22.56 -3.66
C VAL A 379 10.75 -23.37 -4.58
N ALA A 380 9.49 -22.93 -4.77
CA ALA A 380 8.53 -23.61 -5.64
C ALA A 380 8.92 -23.57 -7.13
N SER A 381 9.64 -22.53 -7.57
CA SER A 381 10.15 -22.40 -8.94
C SER A 381 11.41 -23.22 -9.20
N THR A 382 12.08 -23.69 -8.15
CA THR A 382 13.30 -24.49 -8.26
C THR A 382 12.92 -25.97 -8.41
N THR A 383 13.73 -26.74 -9.15
CA THR A 383 13.51 -28.19 -9.30
C THR A 383 13.56 -28.92 -7.95
N ASP A 384 12.92 -30.10 -7.86
CA ASP A 384 12.80 -30.96 -6.66
C ASP A 384 14.15 -31.34 -5.99
N GLU A 385 15.27 -31.03 -6.62
CA GLU A 385 16.62 -31.39 -6.16
C GLU A 385 17.30 -30.28 -5.34
N ALA A 386 16.76 -29.05 -5.34
CA ALA A 386 17.35 -27.94 -4.61
C ALA A 386 16.94 -27.94 -3.13
N VAL A 387 17.94 -27.96 -2.25
CA VAL A 387 17.82 -27.95 -0.80
C VAL A 387 18.52 -26.69 -0.27
N ALA A 388 17.94 -26.08 0.77
CA ALA A 388 18.46 -24.89 1.46
C ALA A 388 18.62 -23.67 0.52
N VAL A 389 17.53 -23.25 -0.09
CA VAL A 389 17.48 -22.04 -0.91
C VAL A 389 17.59 -20.79 -0.02
N GLU A 390 18.59 -19.96 -0.29
CA GLU A 390 18.76 -18.62 0.22
C GLU A 390 18.47 -17.59 -0.87
N ILE A 391 17.82 -16.50 -0.51
CA ILE A 391 17.49 -15.40 -1.42
C ILE A 391 18.19 -14.11 -0.97
N SER A 392 18.62 -13.31 -1.94
CA SER A 392 19.08 -11.95 -1.74
C SER A 392 17.87 -11.01 -1.65
N THR A 393 17.90 -10.07 -0.71
CA THR A 393 16.84 -9.08 -0.52
C THR A 393 17.14 -7.74 -1.19
N ASN A 394 18.29 -7.62 -1.87
CA ASN A 394 18.73 -6.36 -2.49
C ASN A 394 17.86 -5.95 -3.67
N GLY A 395 17.42 -6.92 -4.49
CA GLY A 395 16.56 -6.66 -5.64
C GLY A 395 15.06 -6.72 -5.34
N LEU A 396 14.67 -6.74 -4.06
CA LEU A 396 13.27 -6.73 -3.63
C LEU A 396 12.89 -5.32 -3.19
N GLY A 397 12.11 -4.63 -4.03
CA GLY A 397 11.65 -3.26 -3.78
C GLY A 397 10.14 -3.15 -3.79
N ILE A 398 9.63 -2.04 -3.25
CA ILE A 398 8.22 -1.65 -3.38
C ILE A 398 8.13 -0.74 -4.60
N GLU A 399 7.33 -1.12 -5.59
CA GLU A 399 7.12 -0.34 -6.81
C GLU A 399 5.97 0.65 -6.62
N THR A 400 4.84 0.16 -6.11
CA THR A 400 3.63 0.96 -5.95
C THR A 400 2.93 0.69 -4.62
N PHE A 401 2.08 1.63 -4.22
CA PHE A 401 1.18 1.47 -3.08
C PHE A 401 -0.23 2.01 -3.37
N THR A 402 -1.21 1.47 -2.66
CA THR A 402 -2.61 1.89 -2.71
C THR A 402 -3.17 1.96 -1.29
N LEU A 403 -3.81 3.08 -0.92
CA LEU A 403 -4.62 3.14 0.29
C LEU A 403 -6.05 2.67 -0.01
N LEU A 404 -6.40 1.48 0.44
CA LEU A 404 -7.70 0.85 0.23
C LEU A 404 -8.55 0.91 1.50
N LEU A 405 -9.85 1.21 1.35
CA LEU A 405 -10.84 0.98 2.41
C LEU A 405 -11.48 -0.40 2.24
N ALA A 406 -11.21 -1.31 3.18
CA ALA A 406 -11.78 -2.66 3.21
C ALA A 406 -12.99 -2.71 4.16
N PRO A 407 -14.16 -3.22 3.72
CA PRO A 407 -15.34 -3.28 4.56
C PRO A 407 -15.26 -4.49 5.50
N ILE A 408 -15.65 -4.28 6.76
CA ILE A 408 -15.73 -5.32 7.79
C ILE A 408 -17.07 -5.27 8.50
N TRP A 409 -17.50 -6.43 8.99
CA TRP A 409 -18.51 -6.55 10.05
C TRP A 409 -17.83 -6.94 11.34
N MET A 410 -18.30 -6.38 12.45
CA MET A 410 -17.71 -6.69 13.75
C MET A 410 -18.75 -6.66 14.86
N THR A 411 -18.61 -7.57 15.82
CA THR A 411 -19.34 -7.49 17.09
C THR A 411 -18.65 -6.51 18.04
N PRO A 412 -19.39 -5.68 18.79
CA PRO A 412 -18.78 -4.78 19.75
C PRO A 412 -18.06 -5.59 20.83
N MET A 413 -16.95 -5.04 21.32
CA MET A 413 -16.24 -5.65 22.44
C MET A 413 -17.13 -5.61 23.69
N SER A 414 -17.37 -6.78 24.29
CA SER A 414 -18.15 -6.92 25.52
C SER A 414 -17.34 -7.72 26.55
N GLY A 415 -16.82 -7.02 27.56
CA GLY A 415 -15.95 -7.61 28.59
C GLY A 415 -14.62 -8.10 28.01
N ASP A 416 -14.20 -9.30 28.43
CA ASP A 416 -12.91 -9.91 28.02
C ASP A 416 -12.98 -10.71 26.71
N ARG A 417 -14.15 -10.77 26.06
CA ARG A 417 -14.29 -11.53 24.80
C ARG A 417 -13.75 -10.70 23.63
N PRO A 418 -12.81 -11.21 22.82
CA PRO A 418 -12.36 -10.52 21.62
C PRO A 418 -13.54 -10.41 20.63
N PRO A 419 -13.61 -9.32 19.87
CA PRO A 419 -14.67 -9.15 18.89
C PRO A 419 -14.50 -10.18 17.76
N LEU A 420 -15.63 -10.59 17.19
CA LEU A 420 -15.65 -11.39 15.96
C LEU A 420 -15.62 -10.42 14.79
N VAL A 421 -14.68 -10.61 13.87
CA VAL A 421 -14.51 -9.75 12.69
C VAL A 421 -14.81 -10.58 11.45
N LEU A 422 -15.61 -10.07 10.54
CA LEU A 422 -15.90 -10.71 9.26
C LEU A 422 -15.48 -9.80 8.13
N ASN A 423 -14.88 -10.39 7.10
CA ASN A 423 -14.71 -9.77 5.80
C ASN A 423 -16.10 -9.49 5.20
N ALA A 424 -16.45 -8.23 4.97
CA ALA A 424 -17.78 -7.90 4.46
C ALA A 424 -17.89 -7.98 2.93
N CYS A 425 -16.85 -8.45 2.25
CA CYS A 425 -16.91 -8.88 0.84
C CYS A 425 -17.16 -10.39 0.73
N THR A 426 -16.48 -11.20 1.55
CA THR A 426 -16.47 -12.67 1.41
C THR A 426 -17.27 -13.42 2.47
N GLY A 427 -17.62 -12.76 3.58
CA GLY A 427 -18.20 -13.41 4.76
C GLY A 427 -17.19 -14.20 5.59
N GLN A 428 -15.90 -14.19 5.23
CA GLN A 428 -14.85 -14.89 5.99
C GLN A 428 -14.75 -14.35 7.41
N LEU A 429 -14.94 -15.22 8.40
CA LEU A 429 -14.76 -14.90 9.81
C LEU A 429 -13.28 -14.94 10.18
N TYR A 430 -12.83 -13.95 10.95
CA TYR A 430 -11.55 -13.92 11.64
C TYR A 430 -11.81 -13.85 13.15
N SER A 431 -11.20 -14.77 13.90
CA SER A 431 -11.22 -14.72 15.36
C SER A 431 -9.91 -15.23 15.93
N ARG A 432 -9.53 -14.71 17.11
CA ARG A 432 -8.37 -15.19 17.87
C ARG A 432 -8.43 -16.70 18.13
N ARG A 433 -9.64 -17.28 18.25
CA ARG A 433 -9.85 -18.72 18.41
C ARG A 433 -9.50 -19.49 17.13
N GLN A 434 -9.83 -18.98 15.95
CA GLN A 434 -9.45 -19.62 14.68
C GLN A 434 -7.93 -19.72 14.53
N GLY A 435 -7.19 -18.67 14.87
CA GLY A 435 -5.72 -18.72 14.87
C GLY A 435 -5.12 -19.74 15.85
N LEU A 436 -5.85 -20.11 16.91
CA LEU A 436 -5.47 -21.19 17.83
C LEU A 436 -5.86 -22.57 17.28
N PHE A 437 -7.07 -22.69 16.70
CA PHE A 437 -7.55 -23.92 16.06
C PHE A 437 -6.73 -24.29 14.81
N ASP A 438 -6.33 -23.32 13.98
CA ASP A 438 -5.48 -23.53 12.80
C ASP A 438 -4.03 -23.86 13.19
N ARG A 439 -3.54 -23.29 14.30
CA ARG A 439 -2.25 -23.68 14.89
C ARG A 439 -2.31 -25.10 15.45
N LEU A 440 -3.39 -25.46 16.12
CA LEU A 440 -3.62 -26.82 16.63
C LEU A 440 -3.79 -27.83 15.49
N ARG A 441 -4.59 -27.53 14.46
CA ARG A 441 -4.76 -28.36 13.25
C ARG A 441 -3.44 -28.58 12.52
N ARG A 442 -2.65 -27.52 12.30
CA ARG A 442 -1.31 -27.63 11.73
C ARG A 442 -0.35 -28.44 12.60
N SER A 443 -0.41 -28.31 13.93
CA SER A 443 0.39 -29.14 14.85
C SER A 443 -0.04 -30.60 14.90
N LEU A 444 -1.29 -30.90 14.51
CA LEU A 444 -1.89 -32.23 14.49
C LEU A 444 -1.93 -32.86 13.08
N GLY A 445 -1.45 -32.14 12.05
CA GLY A 445 -1.41 -32.64 10.67
C GLY A 445 -2.79 -32.85 10.03
N ILE A 446 -3.81 -32.11 10.48
CA ILE A 446 -5.17 -32.19 9.94
C ILE A 446 -5.38 -30.94 9.08
N GLU A 447 -5.33 -31.11 7.75
CA GLU A 447 -5.69 -30.07 6.77
C GLU A 447 -7.19 -29.73 6.83
#